data_AF-A0A3B9I4R0-F1
#
_entry.id   AF-A0A3B9I4R0-F1
#
_cell.length_a   1.000
_cell.length_b   1.000
_cell.length_c   1.000
_cell.angle_alpha   90.00
_cell.angle_beta   90.00
_cell.angle_gamma   90.00
#
_symmetry.space_group_name_H-M   'P 1'
#
loop_
_entity.id
_entity.type
_entity.pdbx_description
1 polymer ?
#
loop_
_entity_poly.entity_id
_entity_poly.type
_entity_poly.pdbx_seq_one_letter_code
_entity_poly.pdbx_strand_id
1 'polypeptide(L)'
;MNNNVIELQIWQLAAAYIFILILLAFVKIRGIRREREILISSVRMTLQLILTGYVLVYLFDNESWILTLLVLTIMEIFAINNIYKRVNVKISNRLKKIIAISMVTGTVTCLLYFIIIVIGLRPWFSPRYFIPISGMLIGNSMTGISLGVNRLVND
;
A
#
# COMPACT_ATOMS: atom_id res chain seq x y z
N MET A 1 5.71 -9.58 29.53
CA MET A 1 4.63 -8.82 28.87
C MET A 1 3.85 -9.81 28.02
N ASN A 2 2.57 -10.05 28.35
CA ASN A 2 1.71 -10.96 27.58
C ASN A 2 1.53 -10.40 26.17
N ASN A 3 2.27 -10.93 25.20
CA ASN A 3 2.10 -10.61 23.77
C ASN A 3 0.90 -11.38 23.21
N ASN A 4 -0.28 -11.18 23.80
CA ASN A 4 -1.52 -11.59 23.16
C ASN A 4 -1.79 -10.56 22.07
N VAL A 5 -1.31 -10.85 20.86
CA VAL A 5 -1.79 -10.19 19.65
C VAL A 5 -3.31 -10.22 19.71
N ILE A 6 -3.96 -9.05 19.57
CA ILE A 6 -5.41 -8.98 19.63
C ILE A 6 -5.95 -9.81 18.47
N GLU A 7 -6.48 -10.99 18.79
CA GLU A 7 -7.09 -11.88 17.81
C GLU A 7 -8.40 -11.27 17.35
N LEU A 8 -8.41 -10.77 16.11
CA LEU A 8 -9.61 -10.23 15.50
C LEU A 8 -10.57 -11.38 15.19
N GLN A 9 -11.70 -11.39 15.89
CA GLN A 9 -12.75 -12.38 15.65
C GLN A 9 -13.51 -12.05 14.36
N ILE A 10 -14.04 -13.08 13.70
CA ILE A 10 -14.77 -12.95 12.42
C ILE A 10 -15.93 -11.95 12.52
N TRP A 11 -16.58 -11.85 13.67
CA TRP A 11 -17.68 -10.90 13.87
C TRP A 11 -17.21 -9.43 13.85
N GLN A 12 -15.99 -9.14 14.33
CA GLN A 12 -15.43 -7.78 14.31
C GLN A 12 -15.14 -7.35 12.87
N LEU A 13 -14.64 -8.29 12.07
CA LEU A 13 -14.48 -8.09 10.63
C LEU A 13 -15.85 -7.90 9.95
N ALA A 14 -16.85 -8.72 10.29
CA ALA A 14 -18.21 -8.58 9.76
C ALA A 14 -18.85 -7.23 10.11
N ALA A 15 -18.60 -6.71 11.31
CA ALA A 15 -19.06 -5.39 11.72
C ALA A 15 -18.48 -4.28 10.83
N ALA A 16 -17.25 -4.41 10.34
CA ALA A 16 -16.67 -3.44 9.40
C ALA A 16 -17.41 -3.40 8.06
N TYR A 17 -17.99 -4.52 7.59
CA TYR A 17 -18.80 -4.55 6.36
C TYR A 17 -20.13 -3.81 6.49
N ILE A 18 -20.62 -3.58 7.71
CA ILE A 18 -21.82 -2.76 7.93
C ILE A 18 -21.60 -1.35 7.36
N PHE A 19 -20.40 -0.78 7.49
CA PHE A 19 -20.08 0.52 6.89
C PHE A 19 -20.16 0.50 5.35
N ILE A 20 -19.85 -0.62 4.71
CA ILE A 20 -20.01 -0.77 3.25
C ILE A 20 -21.50 -0.82 2.89
N LEU A 21 -22.33 -1.50 3.68
CA LEU A 21 -23.78 -1.51 3.48
C LEU A 21 -24.39 -0.11 3.65
N ILE A 22 -23.93 0.64 4.66
CA ILE A 22 -24.32 2.05 4.87
C ILE A 22 -23.94 2.89 3.66
N LEU A 23 -22.70 2.76 3.16
CA LEU A 23 -22.25 3.45 1.94
C LEU A 23 -23.16 3.14 0.74
N LEU A 24 -23.49 1.86 0.54
CA LEU A 24 -24.38 1.44 -0.56
C LEU A 24 -25.78 2.03 -0.44
N ALA A 25 -26.32 2.10 0.78
CA ALA A 25 -27.60 2.76 1.03
C ALA A 25 -27.54 4.26 0.64
N PHE A 26 -26.49 4.97 1.05
CA PHE A 26 -26.29 6.38 0.67
C PHE A 26 -26.15 6.57 -0.85
N VAL A 27 -25.35 5.74 -1.51
CA VAL A 27 -25.15 5.78 -2.97
C VAL A 27 -26.46 5.58 -3.71
N LYS A 28 -27.29 4.62 -3.25
CA LYS A 28 -28.63 4.36 -3.79
C LYS A 28 -29.59 5.53 -3.57
N ILE A 29 -29.64 6.08 -2.35
CA ILE A 29 -30.50 7.24 -2.02
C ILE A 29 -30.11 8.46 -2.87
N ARG A 30 -28.82 8.66 -3.13
CA ARG A 30 -28.30 9.77 -3.94
C ARG A 30 -28.39 9.50 -5.46
N GLY A 31 -28.93 8.36 -5.88
CA GLY A 31 -29.11 8.02 -7.30
C GLY A 31 -27.80 7.77 -8.06
N ILE A 32 -26.69 7.48 -7.36
CA ILE A 32 -25.39 7.23 -7.99
C ILE A 32 -25.35 5.77 -8.45
N ARG A 33 -25.38 5.54 -9.76
CA ARG A 33 -25.40 4.19 -10.38
C ARG A 33 -24.05 3.47 -10.33
N ARG A 34 -23.47 3.29 -9.13
CA ARG A 34 -22.17 2.62 -8.90
C ARG A 34 -22.21 1.49 -7.87
N GLU A 35 -23.40 1.04 -7.47
CA GLU A 35 -23.58 0.01 -6.43
C GLU A 35 -22.84 -1.29 -6.78
N ARG A 36 -22.95 -1.72 -8.04
CA ARG A 36 -22.27 -2.93 -8.54
C ARG A 36 -20.74 -2.75 -8.56
N GLU A 37 -20.24 -1.58 -8.93
CA GLU A 37 -18.80 -1.30 -8.93
C GLU A 37 -18.23 -1.34 -7.52
N ILE A 38 -18.96 -0.77 -6.54
CA ILE A 38 -18.58 -0.77 -5.13
C ILE A 38 -18.53 -2.20 -4.62
N LEU A 39 -19.60 -2.98 -4.82
CA LEU A 39 -19.66 -4.37 -4.37
C LEU A 39 -18.54 -5.23 -4.96
N ILE A 40 -18.33 -5.17 -6.27
CA ILE A 40 -17.26 -5.94 -6.93
C ILE A 40 -15.88 -5.49 -6.43
N SER A 41 -15.67 -4.18 -6.26
CA SER A 41 -14.39 -3.66 -5.78
C SER A 41 -14.11 -4.04 -4.33
N SER A 42 -15.12 -3.98 -3.47
CA SER A 42 -15.04 -4.41 -2.08
C SER A 42 -14.69 -5.89 -1.98
N VAL A 43 -15.43 -6.77 -2.67
CA VAL A 43 -15.16 -8.22 -2.65
C VAL A 43 -13.76 -8.54 -3.19
N ARG A 44 -13.37 -7.93 -4.32
CA ARG A 44 -12.02 -8.09 -4.88
C ARG A 44 -10.94 -7.66 -3.89
N MET A 45 -11.11 -6.51 -3.23
CA MET A 45 -10.16 -6.01 -2.25
C MET A 45 -10.08 -6.93 -1.02
N THR A 46 -11.21 -7.44 -0.53
CA THR A 46 -11.25 -8.43 0.56
C THR A 46 -10.42 -9.66 0.23
N LEU A 47 -10.67 -10.26 -0.94
CA LEU A 47 -9.95 -11.45 -1.38
C LEU A 47 -8.45 -11.16 -1.53
N GLN A 48 -8.10 -10.01 -2.10
CA GLN A 48 -6.70 -9.58 -2.21
C GLN A 48 -6.03 -9.45 -0.85
N LEU A 49 -6.67 -8.79 0.12
CA LEU A 49 -6.12 -8.61 1.47
C LEU A 49 -5.96 -9.94 2.21
N ILE A 50 -6.90 -10.88 2.06
CA ILE A 50 -6.77 -12.24 2.62
C ILE A 50 -5.53 -12.94 2.03
N LEU A 51 -5.39 -12.93 0.70
CA LEU A 51 -4.25 -13.55 0.01
C LEU A 51 -2.93 -12.90 0.44
N THR A 52 -2.86 -11.57 0.47
CA THR A 52 -1.68 -10.84 0.95
C THR A 52 -1.40 -11.15 2.42
N GLY A 53 -2.43 -11.31 3.25
CA GLY A 53 -2.29 -11.74 4.64
C GLY A 53 -1.56 -13.07 4.78
N TYR A 54 -1.93 -14.09 3.99
CA TYR A 54 -1.21 -15.38 3.97
C TYR A 54 0.25 -15.23 3.54
N VAL A 55 0.52 -14.42 2.51
CA VAL A 55 1.90 -14.14 2.08
C VAL A 55 2.69 -13.44 3.18
N LEU A 56 2.08 -12.49 3.88
CA LEU A 56 2.73 -11.76 4.98
C LEU A 56 3.05 -12.68 6.16
N VAL A 57 2.14 -13.57 6.56
CA VAL A 57 2.42 -14.56 7.62
C VAL A 57 3.66 -15.38 7.26
N TYR A 58 3.73 -15.89 6.03
CA TYR A 58 4.91 -16.61 5.55
C TYR A 58 6.18 -15.76 5.60
N LEU A 59 6.12 -14.50 5.16
CA LEU A 59 7.26 -13.59 5.20
C LEU A 59 7.68 -13.24 6.64
N PHE A 60 6.74 -13.19 7.58
CA PHE A 60 6.98 -12.86 8.98
C PHE A 60 7.61 -14.00 9.77
N ASP A 61 7.40 -15.25 9.35
CA ASP A 61 8.04 -16.43 9.93
C ASP A 61 9.47 -16.65 9.39
N ASN A 62 9.81 -16.01 8.27
CA ASN A 62 11.13 -16.09 7.63
C ASN A 62 11.92 -14.79 7.84
N GLU A 63 12.66 -14.70 8.94
CA GLU A 63 13.52 -13.55 9.25
C GLU A 63 14.80 -13.53 8.40
N SER A 64 14.67 -13.17 7.12
CA SER A 64 15.79 -12.99 6.19
C SER A 64 15.80 -11.57 5.62
N TRP A 65 16.92 -10.87 5.82
CA TRP A 65 17.13 -9.54 5.26
C TRP A 65 17.03 -9.52 3.73
N ILE A 66 17.39 -10.62 3.06
CA ILE A 66 17.32 -10.78 1.60
C ILE A 66 15.85 -10.81 1.15
N LEU A 67 15.00 -11.57 1.85
CA LEU A 67 13.56 -11.62 1.53
C LEU A 67 12.89 -10.27 1.76
N THR A 68 13.18 -9.59 2.86
CA THR A 68 12.65 -8.24 3.14
C THR A 68 13.04 -7.25 2.04
N LEU A 69 14.31 -7.26 1.61
CA LEU A 69 14.79 -6.36 0.56
C LEU A 69 14.21 -6.71 -0.83
N LEU A 70 14.02 -7.99 -1.12
CA LEU A 70 13.35 -8.45 -2.33
C LEU A 70 11.91 -7.94 -2.38
N VAL A 71 11.15 -8.08 -1.29
CA VAL A 71 9.78 -7.58 -1.20
C VAL A 71 9.74 -6.06 -1.36
N LEU A 72 10.64 -5.32 -0.72
CA LEU A 72 10.75 -3.86 -0.89
C LEU A 72 10.99 -3.49 -2.36
N THR A 73 11.90 -4.19 -3.02
CA THR A 73 12.25 -3.95 -4.44
C THR A 73 11.04 -4.20 -5.34
N ILE A 74 10.31 -5.30 -5.11
CA ILE A 74 9.08 -5.61 -5.84
C ILE A 74 8.05 -4.49 -5.62
N MET A 75 7.85 -4.05 -4.38
CA MET A 75 6.90 -2.97 -4.05
C MET A 75 7.24 -1.66 -4.76
N GLU A 76 8.51 -1.26 -4.78
CA GLU A 76 8.98 -0.07 -5.50
C GLU A 76 8.73 -0.17 -7.01
N ILE A 77 9.11 -1.30 -7.63
CA ILE A 77 8.87 -1.53 -9.07
C ILE A 77 7.38 -1.44 -9.40
N PHE A 78 6.53 -2.09 -8.58
CA PHE A 78 5.08 -2.05 -8.77
C PHE A 78 4.52 -0.65 -8.57
N ALA A 79 5.02 0.10 -7.59
CA ALA A 79 4.54 1.45 -7.30
C ALA A 79 4.92 2.42 -8.44
N ILE A 80 6.16 2.38 -8.90
CA ILE A 80 6.63 3.18 -10.05
C ILE A 80 5.82 2.85 -11.31
N ASN A 81 5.59 1.56 -11.60
CA ASN A 81 4.78 1.15 -12.74
C ASN A 81 3.31 1.64 -12.60
N ASN A 82 2.76 1.63 -11.38
CA ASN A 82 1.44 2.17 -11.10
C ASN A 82 1.37 3.69 -11.32
N ILE A 83 2.40 4.46 -10.95
CA ILE A 83 2.47 5.90 -11.25
C ILE A 83 2.37 6.10 -12.76
N TYR A 84 3.18 5.39 -13.55
CA TYR A 84 3.18 5.56 -15.01
C TYR A 84 1.84 5.20 -15.64
N LYS A 85 1.13 4.21 -15.10
CA LYS A 85 -0.20 3.83 -15.58
C LYS A 85 -1.30 4.80 -15.13
N ARG A 86 -1.13 5.48 -14.01
CA ARG A 86 -2.11 6.45 -13.46
C ARG A 86 -2.02 7.83 -14.12
N VAL A 87 -0.92 8.13 -14.80
CA VAL A 87 -0.78 9.37 -15.56
C VAL A 87 -1.35 9.14 -16.96
N ASN A 88 -2.49 9.78 -17.27
CA ASN A 88 -3.23 9.56 -18.52
C ASN A 88 -2.60 10.22 -19.76
N VAL A 89 -1.33 10.63 -19.67
CA VAL A 89 -0.62 11.40 -20.70
C VAL A 89 0.75 10.80 -20.96
N LYS A 90 1.29 11.02 -22.16
CA LYS A 90 2.61 10.48 -22.55
C LYS A 90 3.71 11.15 -21.73
N ILE A 91 4.26 10.41 -20.77
CA ILE A 91 5.43 10.84 -19.99
C ILE A 91 6.71 10.63 -20.81
N SER A 92 7.55 11.65 -20.91
CA SER A 92 8.89 11.54 -21.52
C SER A 92 9.79 10.57 -20.76
N ASN A 93 10.73 9.91 -21.45
CA ASN A 93 11.67 8.99 -20.79
C ASN A 93 12.53 9.67 -19.73
N ARG A 94 12.82 10.97 -19.88
CA ARG A 94 13.56 11.76 -18.87
C ARG A 94 12.73 11.91 -17.60
N LEU A 95 11.46 12.27 -17.72
CA LEU A 95 10.57 12.43 -16.58
C LEU A 95 10.29 11.08 -15.88
N LYS A 96 10.16 9.98 -16.62
CA LYS A 96 10.08 8.63 -16.02
C LYS A 96 11.31 8.32 -15.15
N LYS A 97 12.52 8.56 -15.66
CA LYS A 97 13.75 8.35 -14.86
C LYS A 97 13.77 9.21 -13.60
N ILE A 98 13.37 10.48 -13.69
CA ILE A 98 13.28 11.37 -12.53
C ILE A 98 12.28 10.82 -11.52
N ILE A 99 11.07 10.45 -11.94
CA ILE A 99 10.04 9.86 -11.07
C ILE A 99 10.58 8.63 -10.35
N ALA A 100 11.18 7.68 -11.08
CA ALA A 100 11.72 6.46 -10.48
C ALA A 100 12.82 6.76 -9.45
N ILE A 101 13.79 7.61 -9.80
CA ILE A 101 14.90 7.96 -8.90
C ILE A 101 14.36 8.68 -7.67
N SER A 102 13.55 9.72 -7.84
CA SER A 102 12.98 10.49 -6.74
C SER A 102 12.09 9.66 -5.83
N MET A 103 11.34 8.71 -6.40
CA MET A 103 10.54 7.79 -5.62
C MET A 103 11.42 6.90 -4.74
N VAL A 104 12.34 6.15 -5.35
CA VAL A 104 13.21 5.22 -4.61
C VAL A 104 14.06 5.94 -3.58
N THR A 105 14.69 7.06 -3.94
CA THR A 105 15.53 7.79 -2.98
C THR A 105 14.68 8.39 -1.86
N GLY A 106 13.53 8.99 -2.17
CA GLY A 106 12.66 9.59 -1.17
C GLY A 106 12.09 8.58 -0.17
N THR A 107 11.53 7.47 -0.66
CA THR A 107 10.92 6.42 0.18
C THR A 107 11.97 5.66 0.97
N VAL A 108 13.07 5.22 0.35
CA VAL A 108 14.11 4.42 1.02
C VAL A 108 14.83 5.25 2.06
N THR A 109 15.20 6.51 1.76
CA THR A 109 15.84 7.37 2.76
C THR A 109 14.92 7.65 3.94
N CYS A 110 13.63 7.97 3.72
CA CYS A 110 12.67 8.15 4.81
C CYS A 110 12.49 6.86 5.62
N LEU A 111 12.36 5.72 4.95
CA LEU A 111 12.16 4.42 5.60
C LEU A 111 13.35 4.06 6.49
N LEU A 112 14.58 4.18 5.97
CA LEU A 112 15.79 3.86 6.74
C LEU A 112 15.96 4.81 7.93
N TYR A 113 15.73 6.11 7.74
CA TYR A 113 15.72 7.08 8.83
C TYR A 113 14.70 6.68 9.91
N PHE A 114 13.47 6.37 9.52
CA PHE A 114 12.42 6.04 10.46
C PHE A 114 12.70 4.73 11.22
N ILE A 115 13.13 3.68 10.52
CA ILE A 115 13.40 2.37 11.14
C ILE A 115 14.62 2.41 12.06
N ILE A 116 15.71 3.03 11.62
CA ILE A 116 17.00 2.98 12.31
C ILE A 116 17.11 4.06 13.39
N ILE A 117 16.68 5.29 13.09
CA ILE A 117 16.89 6.45 13.98
C ILE A 117 15.68 6.69 14.86
N VAL A 118 14.47 6.67 14.31
CA VAL A 118 13.25 7.00 15.08
C VAL A 118 12.77 5.83 15.92
N ILE A 119 12.61 4.65 15.31
CA ILE A 119 12.16 3.44 16.02
C ILE A 119 13.33 2.76 16.75
N GLY A 120 14.53 2.78 16.18
CA GLY A 120 15.68 2.06 16.74
C GLY A 120 15.54 0.54 16.65
N LEU A 121 14.85 0.03 15.62
CA LEU A 121 14.50 -1.39 15.50
C LEU A 121 15.75 -2.27 15.31
N ARG A 122 15.87 -3.34 16.11
CA ARG A 122 16.93 -4.35 15.99
C ARG A 122 16.33 -5.76 15.95
N PRO A 123 16.53 -6.55 14.88
CA PRO A 123 17.17 -6.19 13.61
C PRO A 123 16.31 -5.21 12.78
N TRP A 124 16.97 -4.29 12.07
CA TRP A 124 16.27 -3.27 11.25
C TRP A 124 15.42 -3.87 10.12
N PHE A 125 15.73 -5.09 9.69
CA PHE A 125 15.05 -5.78 8.58
C PHE A 125 13.90 -6.70 9.02
N SER A 126 13.45 -6.62 10.28
CA SER A 126 12.33 -7.42 10.80
C SER A 126 11.09 -7.27 9.89
N PRO A 127 10.67 -8.32 9.16
CA PRO A 127 9.58 -8.25 8.17
C PRO A 127 8.28 -7.69 8.74
N ARG A 128 7.96 -8.05 10.00
CA ARG A 128 6.75 -7.64 10.74
C ARG A 128 6.56 -6.13 10.87
N TYR A 129 7.65 -5.37 10.88
CA TYR A 129 7.63 -3.91 10.98
C TYR A 129 8.02 -3.26 9.66
N PHE A 130 9.08 -3.77 9.02
CA PHE A 130 9.66 -3.16 7.84
C PHE A 130 8.69 -3.16 6.65
N ILE A 131 8.01 -4.28 6.39
CA ILE A 131 7.11 -4.42 5.22
C ILE A 131 5.84 -3.55 5.36
N PRO A 132 5.14 -3.53 6.52
CA PRO A 132 3.98 -2.64 6.67
C PRO A 132 4.34 -1.16 6.58
N ILE A 133 5.44 -0.74 7.23
CA ILE A 133 5.87 0.67 7.23
C ILE A 133 6.29 1.10 5.83
N SER A 134 7.07 0.27 5.12
CA SER A 134 7.45 0.55 3.74
C SER A 134 6.21 0.62 2.84
N GLY A 135 5.25 -0.28 3.00
CA GLY A 135 3.99 -0.27 2.24
C GLY A 135 3.20 1.02 2.39
N MET A 136 3.07 1.53 3.61
CA MET A 136 2.40 2.81 3.85
C MET A 136 3.16 3.99 3.21
N LEU A 137 4.48 4.05 3.38
CA LEU A 137 5.31 5.12 2.80
C LEU A 137 5.27 5.10 1.26
N ILE A 138 5.51 3.94 0.66
CA ILE A 138 5.50 3.75 -0.79
C ILE A 138 4.12 4.05 -1.36
N GLY A 139 3.05 3.55 -0.73
CA GLY A 139 1.66 3.77 -1.20
C GLY A 139 1.23 5.24 -1.16
N ASN A 140 1.59 5.96 -0.09
CA ASN A 140 1.32 7.38 0.05
C ASN A 140 2.13 8.21 -0.96
N SER A 141 3.44 7.94 -1.08
CA SER A 141 4.30 8.60 -2.08
C SER A 141 3.83 8.33 -3.50
N MET A 142 3.44 7.10 -3.83
CA MET A 142 2.88 6.73 -5.14
C MET A 142 1.68 7.60 -5.50
N THR A 143 0.76 7.79 -4.56
CA THR A 143 -0.44 8.60 -4.77
C THR A 143 -0.09 10.08 -4.94
N GLY A 144 0.78 10.62 -4.07
CA GLY A 144 1.23 12.00 -4.16
C GLY A 144 1.96 12.32 -5.46
N ILE A 145 2.91 11.47 -5.86
CA ILE A 145 3.66 11.62 -7.11
C ILE A 145 2.72 11.49 -8.32
N SER A 146 1.79 10.53 -8.31
CA SER A 146 0.82 10.38 -9.41
C SER A 146 -0.02 11.65 -9.60
N LEU A 147 -0.47 12.28 -8.52
CA LEU A 147 -1.22 13.54 -8.58
C LEU A 147 -0.35 14.71 -9.03
N GLY A 148 0.87 14.82 -8.49
CA GLY A 148 1.81 15.88 -8.84
C GLY A 148 2.23 15.84 -10.31
N VAL A 149 2.56 14.65 -10.82
CA VAL A 149 2.90 14.44 -12.23
C VAL A 149 1.71 14.70 -13.14
N ASN A 150 0.50 14.24 -12.75
CA ASN A 150 -0.70 14.54 -13.53
C ASN A 150 -0.96 16.06 -13.62
N ARG A 151 -0.74 16.82 -12.55
CA ARG A 151 -0.88 18.29 -12.62
C ARG A 151 0.18 18.91 -13.53
N LEU A 152 1.45 18.58 -13.30
CA LEU A 152 2.58 19.15 -14.04
C LEU A 152 2.57 18.87 -15.56
N VAL A 153 1.90 17.80 -16.01
CA VAL A 153 1.81 17.44 -17.43
C VAL A 153 0.51 17.92 -18.08
N ASN A 154 -0.53 18.20 -17.30
CA ASN A 154 -1.82 18.68 -17.83
C ASN A 154 -1.98 20.21 -17.75
N ASP A 155 -1.15 20.90 -16.96
CA ASP A 155 -0.97 22.35 -16.99
C ASP A 155 0.05 22.74 -18.09
#